data_AF-A0A847L9C6-F1
#
_entry.id   AF-A0A847L9C6-F1
#
_cell.length_a   1.000
_cell.length_b   1.000
_cell.length_c   1.000
_cell.angle_alpha   90.00
_cell.angle_beta   90.00
_cell.angle_gamma   90.00
#
_symmetry.space_group_name_H-M   'P 1'
#
loop_
_entity.id
_entity.type
_entity.pdbx_description
1 polymer ?
#
loop_
_entity_poly.entity_id
_entity_poly.type
_entity_poly.pdbx_seq_one_letter_code
_entity_poly.pdbx_strand_id
1 'polypeptide(L)'
;MTTAQKKLGKLRKRVARFKKLSRLLKKLLAPTVERALLFLDEKLLPSTSNAVERTNRRFRKMQREIYRARTTTSIRQRVALDLLREAHLATRCEVLRLLSRQRLTFLG
;
A
#
# COMPACT_ATOMS: atom_id res chain seq x y z
N MET A 1 -6.84 36.60 -9.79
CA MET A 1 -6.24 35.24 -9.84
C MET A 1 -7.15 34.29 -10.62
N THR A 2 -6.67 33.65 -11.69
CA THR A 2 -7.46 32.66 -12.46
C THR A 2 -7.15 31.25 -11.95
N THR A 3 -8.09 30.62 -11.24
CA THR A 3 -7.92 29.24 -10.74
C THR A 3 -7.89 28.24 -11.90
N ALA A 4 -7.22 27.10 -11.71
CA ALA A 4 -7.10 26.07 -12.73
C ALA A 4 -8.48 25.57 -13.21
N GLN A 5 -9.46 25.47 -12.30
CA GLN A 5 -10.84 25.12 -12.64
C GLN A 5 -11.52 26.14 -13.56
N LYS A 6 -11.31 27.44 -13.34
CA LYS A 6 -11.85 28.49 -14.21
C LYS A 6 -11.25 28.38 -15.63
N LYS A 7 -9.98 28.03 -15.75
CA LYS A 7 -9.33 27.77 -17.05
C LYS A 7 -9.90 26.53 -17.73
N LEU A 8 -10.10 25.43 -16.98
CA LEU A 8 -10.74 24.22 -17.47
C LEU A 8 -12.17 24.49 -17.97
N GLY A 9 -12.98 25.25 -17.22
CA GLY A 9 -14.34 25.62 -17.61
C GLY A 9 -14.38 26.41 -18.92
N LYS A 10 -13.46 27.37 -19.10
CA LYS A 10 -13.33 28.11 -20.37
C LYS A 10 -12.95 27.18 -21.53
N LEU A 11 -12.03 26.25 -21.31
CA LEU A 11 -11.59 25.28 -22.31
C LEU A 11 -12.73 24.33 -22.71
N ARG A 12 -13.46 23.77 -21.73
CA ARG A 12 -14.63 22.92 -21.97
C ARG A 12 -15.70 23.63 -22.79
N LYS A 13 -16.02 24.90 -22.46
CA LYS A 13 -16.98 25.72 -23.23
C LYS A 13 -16.54 25.91 -24.67
N ARG A 14 -15.25 26.13 -24.93
CA ARG A 14 -14.71 26.25 -26.30
C ARG A 14 -14.79 24.93 -27.06
N VAL A 15 -14.35 23.84 -26.45
CA VAL A 15 -14.34 22.49 -27.06
C VAL A 15 -15.76 21.99 -27.35
N ALA A 16 -16.72 22.25 -26.46
CA ALA A 16 -18.11 21.83 -26.63
C ALA A 16 -18.79 22.43 -27.88
N ARG A 17 -18.34 23.60 -28.36
CA ARG A 17 -18.86 24.21 -29.60
C ARG A 17 -18.51 23.39 -30.85
N PHE A 18 -17.45 22.60 -30.80
CA PHE A 18 -16.96 21.83 -31.94
C PHE A 18 -17.25 20.33 -31.76
N LYS A 19 -18.35 19.83 -32.34
CA LYS A 19 -18.84 18.44 -32.16
C LYS A 19 -17.81 17.34 -32.49
N LYS A 20 -16.96 17.54 -33.50
CA LYS A 20 -15.88 16.58 -33.83
C LYS A 20 -14.78 16.60 -32.78
N LEU A 21 -14.35 17.79 -32.37
CA LEU A 21 -13.30 17.99 -31.38
C LEU A 21 -13.72 17.54 -29.97
N SER A 22 -14.99 17.73 -29.60
CA SER A 22 -15.52 17.28 -28.31
C SER A 22 -15.54 15.76 -28.16
N ARG A 23 -15.75 15.02 -29.26
CA ARG A 23 -15.63 13.55 -29.27
C ARG A 23 -14.18 13.10 -29.05
N LEU A 24 -13.23 13.73 -29.74
CA LEU A 24 -11.79 13.44 -29.59
C LEU A 24 -11.30 13.79 -28.18
N LEU A 25 -11.77 14.90 -27.62
CA LEU A 25 -11.38 15.41 -26.30
C LEU A 25 -12.39 15.03 -25.21
N LYS A 26 -13.10 13.90 -25.35
CA LYS A 26 -14.11 13.45 -24.36
C LYS A 26 -13.52 13.33 -22.94
N LYS A 27 -12.25 12.96 -22.81
CA LYS A 27 -11.52 12.90 -21.52
C LYS A 27 -11.44 14.27 -20.82
N LEU A 28 -11.39 15.36 -21.58
CA LEU A 28 -11.32 16.73 -21.05
C LEU A 28 -12.67 17.18 -20.45
N LEU A 29 -13.77 16.61 -20.97
CA LEU A 29 -15.13 16.81 -20.45
C LEU A 29 -15.45 15.89 -19.26
N ALA A 30 -14.65 14.85 -19.01
CA ALA A 30 -14.85 13.94 -17.90
C ALA A 30 -14.64 14.66 -16.55
N PRO A 31 -15.41 14.29 -15.50
CA PRO A 31 -15.31 14.91 -14.17
C PRO A 31 -13.97 14.62 -13.48
N THR A 32 -13.23 13.60 -13.93
CA THR A 32 -11.94 13.19 -13.36
C THR A 32 -10.90 14.30 -13.41
N VAL A 33 -10.83 15.06 -14.51
CA VAL A 33 -9.89 16.18 -14.67
C VAL A 33 -10.21 17.31 -13.68
N GLU A 34 -11.50 17.59 -13.47
CA GLU A 34 -11.94 18.61 -12.53
C GLU A 34 -11.66 18.22 -11.07
N ARG A 35 -11.87 16.94 -10.74
CA ARG A 35 -11.50 16.39 -9.41
C ARG A 35 -9.99 16.40 -9.17
N ALA A 36 -9.19 16.11 -10.20
CA ALA A 36 -7.72 16.20 -10.08
C ALA A 36 -7.26 17.65 -9.87
N LEU A 37 -7.87 18.62 -10.56
CA LEU A 37 -7.58 20.04 -10.34
C LEU A 37 -8.04 20.55 -8.98
N LEU A 38 -9.17 20.05 -8.45
CA LEU A 38 -9.58 20.31 -7.07
C LEU A 38 -8.55 19.78 -6.07
N PHE A 39 -8.03 18.58 -6.30
CA PHE A 39 -7.03 17.97 -5.43
C PHE A 39 -5.68 18.70 -5.46
N LEU A 40 -5.35 19.37 -6.56
CA LEU A 40 -4.12 20.15 -6.69
C LEU A 40 -4.22 21.55 -6.07
N ASP A 41 -5.43 22.04 -5.82
CA ASP A 41 -5.63 23.32 -5.14
C ASP A 41 -5.61 23.08 -3.63
N GLU A 42 -4.43 23.24 -3.03
CA GLU A 42 -4.19 23.03 -1.60
C GLU A 42 -5.14 23.85 -0.71
N LYS A 43 -5.62 25.00 -1.20
CA LYS A 43 -6.60 25.84 -0.48
C LYS A 43 -8.00 25.23 -0.45
N LEU A 44 -8.30 24.35 -1.40
CA LEU A 44 -9.57 23.64 -1.55
C LEU A 44 -9.51 22.23 -0.98
N LEU A 45 -8.32 21.70 -0.69
CA LEU A 45 -8.19 20.52 0.14
C LEU A 45 -8.69 20.89 1.54
N PRO A 46 -9.78 20.30 2.05
CA PRO A 46 -9.96 20.28 3.49
C PRO A 46 -8.67 19.66 4.05
N SER A 47 -8.11 20.24 5.12
CA SER A 47 -6.99 19.62 5.85
C SER A 47 -7.33 18.16 5.99
N THR A 48 -6.67 17.30 5.20
CA THR A 48 -7.02 15.89 5.15
C THR A 48 -6.83 15.45 6.57
N SER A 49 -7.94 15.15 7.26
CA SER A 49 -7.89 14.96 8.70
C SER A 49 -6.75 14.01 8.99
N ASN A 50 -5.89 14.34 9.97
CA ASN A 50 -4.75 13.51 10.32
C ASN A 50 -5.15 12.02 10.43
N ALA A 51 -6.42 11.73 10.75
CA ALA A 51 -7.02 10.40 10.68
C ALA A 51 -6.93 9.72 9.30
N VAL A 52 -7.26 10.39 8.21
CA VAL A 52 -7.22 9.84 6.83
C VAL A 52 -5.78 9.57 6.42
N GLU A 53 -4.87 10.53 6.61
CA GLU A 53 -3.45 10.35 6.26
C GLU A 53 -2.77 9.26 7.10
N ARG A 54 -3.08 9.19 8.40
CA ARG A 54 -2.60 8.10 9.26
C ARG A 54 -3.13 6.74 8.79
N THR A 55 -4.41 6.64 8.43
CA THR A 55 -5.01 5.40 7.91
C THR A 55 -4.36 4.97 6.60
N ASN A 56 -4.15 5.90 5.66
CA ASN A 56 -3.45 5.64 4.39
C ASN A 56 -1.98 5.25 4.59
N ARG A 57 -1.28 5.83 5.58
CA ARG A 57 0.09 5.43 5.94
C ARG A 57 0.12 4.03 6.55
N ARG A 58 -0.81 3.70 7.46
CA ARG A 58 -0.94 2.36 8.05
C ARG A 58 -1.23 1.31 6.98
N PHE A 59 -2.17 1.58 6.07
CA PHE A 59 -2.49 0.68 4.96
C PHE A 59 -1.26 0.39 4.08
N ARG A 60 -0.51 1.43 3.67
CA ARG A 60 0.74 1.26 2.90
C ARG A 60 1.81 0.48 3.66
N LYS A 61 1.94 0.69 4.97
CA LYS A 61 2.89 -0.06 5.82
C LYS A 61 2.53 -1.54 5.87
N MET A 62 1.25 -1.85 6.09
CA MET A 62 0.74 -3.23 6.12
C MET A 62 0.93 -3.94 4.77
N GLN A 63 0.56 -3.27 3.67
CA GLN A 63 0.68 -3.83 2.33
C GLN A 63 2.13 -4.12 1.91
N ARG A 64 3.10 -3.32 2.38
CA ARG A 64 4.52 -3.50 2.04
C ARG A 64 5.07 -4.86 2.49
N GLU A 65 4.70 -5.33 3.67
CA GLU A 65 5.09 -6.66 4.16
C GLU A 65 4.44 -7.78 3.36
N ILE A 66 3.15 -7.63 3.05
CA ILE A 66 2.36 -8.60 2.26
C ILE A 66 2.94 -8.77 0.85
N TYR A 67 3.26 -7.67 0.16
CA TYR A 67 3.84 -7.74 -1.19
C TYR A 67 5.27 -8.30 -1.19
N ARG A 68 6.06 -8.05 -0.14
CA ARG A 68 7.42 -8.61 -0.01
C ARG A 68 7.41 -10.12 0.18
N ALA A 69 6.53 -10.61 1.06
CA ALA A 69 6.37 -12.04 1.32
C ALA A 69 5.83 -12.83 0.11
N ARG A 70 5.12 -12.17 -0.82
CA ARG A 70 4.48 -12.80 -1.98
C ARG A 70 5.41 -13.09 -3.17
N THR A 71 6.69 -12.71 -3.11
CA THR A 71 7.63 -13.12 -4.16
C THR A 71 7.87 -14.63 -4.06
N THR A 72 7.87 -15.34 -5.19
CA THR A 72 8.06 -16.81 -5.22
C THR A 72 9.35 -17.23 -4.52
N THR A 73 10.39 -16.39 -4.59
CA THR A 73 11.66 -16.58 -3.88
C THR A 73 11.50 -16.53 -2.36
N SER A 74 10.75 -15.55 -1.84
CA SER A 74 10.49 -15.43 -0.39
C SER A 74 9.68 -16.61 0.14
N ILE A 75 8.70 -17.09 -0.63
CA ILE A 75 7.90 -18.28 -0.28
C ILE A 75 8.79 -19.52 -0.21
N ARG A 76 9.64 -19.76 -1.22
CA ARG A 76 10.59 -20.88 -1.24
C ARG A 76 11.54 -20.86 -0.04
N GLN A 77 12.10 -19.69 0.28
CA GLN A 77 12.97 -19.53 1.45
C GLN A 77 12.24 -19.82 2.76
N ARG A 78 10.98 -19.37 2.89
CA ARG A 78 10.15 -19.64 4.07
C ARG A 78 9.91 -21.14 4.26
N VAL A 79 9.48 -21.82 3.19
CA VAL A 79 9.22 -23.27 3.19
C VAL A 79 10.50 -24.03 3.53
N ALA A 80 11.64 -23.68 2.93
CA ALA A 80 12.92 -24.33 3.23
C ALA A 80 13.32 -24.20 4.71
N LEU A 81 13.14 -23.01 5.31
CA LEU A 81 13.41 -22.79 6.73
C LEU A 81 12.48 -23.58 7.64
N ASP A 82 11.20 -23.69 7.27
CA ASP A 82 10.23 -24.43 8.08
C ASP A 82 10.47 -25.94 7.98
N LEU A 83 10.80 -26.47 6.80
CA LEU A 83 11.22 -27.88 6.63
C LEU A 83 12.49 -28.21 7.43
N LEU A 84 13.48 -27.30 7.44
CA LEU A 84 14.69 -27.48 8.23
C LEU A 84 14.38 -27.52 9.74
N ARG A 85 13.46 -26.67 10.21
CA ARG A 85 13.01 -26.69 11.60
C ARG A 85 12.32 -27.99 11.94
N GLU A 86 11.42 -28.45 11.07
CA GLU A 86 10.69 -29.71 11.27
C GLU A 86 11.65 -30.91 11.35
N ALA A 87 12.63 -30.98 10.45
CA ALA A 87 13.66 -32.03 10.48
C ALA A 87 14.46 -32.06 11.79
N HIS A 88 14.60 -30.92 12.46
CA HIS A 88 15.35 -30.78 13.71
C HIS A 88 14.46 -30.79 14.97
N LEU A 89 13.13 -30.99 14.84
CA LEU A 89 12.20 -30.97 15.98
C LEU A 89 12.52 -32.07 17.01
N ALA A 90 12.75 -33.31 16.54
CA ALA A 90 13.00 -34.45 17.42
C ALA A 90 14.28 -34.25 18.26
N THR A 91 15.38 -33.90 17.60
CA THR A 91 16.67 -33.59 18.23
C THR A 91 16.57 -32.40 19.17
N ARG A 92 15.83 -31.34 18.80
CA ARG A 92 15.60 -30.19 19.69
C ARG A 92 14.84 -30.59 20.96
N CYS A 93 13.83 -31.44 20.86
CA CYS A 93 13.08 -31.93 22.02
C CYS A 93 13.94 -32.78 22.96
N GLU A 94 14.87 -33.55 22.43
CA GLU A 94 15.83 -34.32 23.23
C GLU A 94 16.85 -33.42 23.92
N VAL A 95 17.43 -32.47 23.19
CA VAL A 95 18.38 -31.49 23.74
C VAL A 95 17.72 -30.65 24.84
N LEU A 96 16.49 -30.19 24.64
CA LEU A 96 15.75 -29.43 25.66
C LEU A 96 15.48 -30.29 26.92
N ARG A 97 15.13 -31.56 26.76
CA ARG A 97 14.97 -32.50 27.89
C ARG A 97 16.27 -32.72 28.64
N LEU A 98 17.38 -32.90 27.92
CA LEU A 98 18.71 -33.08 28.50
C LEU A 98 19.16 -31.84 29.29
N LEU A 99 19.07 -30.65 28.69
CA LEU A 99 19.41 -29.38 29.33
C LEU A 99 18.54 -29.09 30.56
N SER A 100 17.24 -29.45 30.51
CA SER A 100 16.36 -29.31 31.67
C SER A 100 16.77 -30.23 32.82
N ARG A 101 17.17 -31.47 32.54
CA ARG A 101 17.70 -32.38 33.58
C ARG A 101 18.98 -31.85 34.18
N GLN A 102 19.92 -31.37 33.35
CA GLN A 102 21.19 -30.82 33.82
C GLN A 102 21.01 -29.58 34.70
N ARG A 103 20.03 -28.71 34.41
CA ARG A 103 19.71 -27.58 35.28
C ARG A 103 19.18 -28.03 36.65
N LEU A 104 18.34 -29.05 36.69
CA LEU A 104 17.80 -29.57 37.94
C LEU A 104 18.89 -30.22 38.80
N THR A 105 19.86 -30.90 38.18
CA THR A 105 21.01 -31.49 38.89
C THR A 105 22.06 -30.46 39.33
N PHE A 106 22.09 -29.27 38.73
CA PHE A 106 23.03 -28.20 39.12
C PHE A 106 22.49 -27.32 40.26
N LEU A 107 21.19 -27.40 40.55
CA LEU A 107 20.49 -26.61 41.58
C LEU A 107 20.09 -27.43 42.82
N GLY A 108 20.38 -28.73 42.84
CA GLY A 108 20.20 -29.63 43.99
C GLY A 108 21.54 -30.13 44.49
#